data_AF-A0A7Y4TWV3-F1
#
_entry.id   AF-A0A7Y4TWV3-F1
#
_cell.length_a   1.000
_cell.length_b   1.000
_cell.length_c   1.000
_cell.angle_alpha   90.00
_cell.angle_beta   90.00
_cell.angle_gamma   90.00
#
_symmetry.space_group_name_H-M   'P 1'
#
loop_
_entity.id
_entity.type
_entity.pdbx_description
1 polymer ?
#
loop_
_entity_poly.entity_id
_entity_poly.type
_entity_poly.pdbx_seq_one_letter_code
_entity_poly.pdbx_strand_id
1 'polypeptide(L)'
;MITGVHTMFYSSDAEGLRFFLRDKLGLRANDIGQGWLIFDLPEADMGVHPADTSGEEGGLSGTADISFYCENIQETVDELKSKGVVFRGEIEDHGYGFVTHFKAPGDFYIQLYQPKYKK
;
A
#
# COMPACT_ATOMS: atom_id res chain seq x y z
N MET A 1 -18.51 19.86 -0.10
CA MET A 1 -18.09 19.19 1.16
C MET A 1 -17.53 17.82 0.77
N ILE A 2 -16.36 17.43 1.29
CA ILE A 2 -15.69 16.14 0.98
C ILE A 2 -16.16 15.08 1.98
N THR A 3 -16.51 13.87 1.53
CA THR A 3 -17.11 12.80 2.35
C THR A 3 -16.24 11.55 2.52
N GLY A 4 -15.09 11.48 1.85
CA GLY A 4 -14.18 10.34 1.89
C GLY A 4 -13.09 10.44 0.84
N VAL A 5 -12.24 9.41 0.76
CA VAL A 5 -11.19 9.25 -0.25
C VAL A 5 -11.45 7.99 -1.07
N HIS A 6 -11.23 8.06 -2.39
CA HIS A 6 -11.29 6.92 -3.29
C HIS A 6 -9.91 6.73 -3.91
N THR A 7 -9.17 5.71 -3.49
CA THR A 7 -7.80 5.43 -3.94
C THR A 7 -7.81 4.42 -5.07
N MET A 8 -6.88 4.53 -6.02
CA MET A 8 -6.78 3.63 -7.18
C MET A 8 -5.34 3.26 -7.48
N PHE A 9 -5.08 1.96 -7.63
CA PHE A 9 -3.88 1.47 -8.29
C PHE A 9 -4.15 1.29 -9.78
N TYR A 10 -3.19 1.71 -10.61
CA TYR A 10 -3.16 1.37 -12.02
C TYR A 10 -2.11 0.28 -12.21
N SER A 11 -2.53 -0.87 -12.74
CA SER A 11 -1.66 -2.03 -12.91
C SER A 11 -1.82 -2.62 -14.31
N SER A 12 -0.70 -3.06 -14.87
CA SER A 12 -0.65 -3.85 -16.11
C SER A 12 -1.21 -5.28 -15.91
N ASP A 13 -1.37 -5.72 -14.65
CA ASP A 13 -2.04 -6.96 -14.25
C ASP A 13 -3.14 -6.65 -13.21
N ALA A 14 -4.22 -6.05 -13.70
CA ALA A 14 -5.29 -5.55 -12.85
C ALA A 14 -6.07 -6.67 -12.13
N GLU A 15 -6.29 -7.81 -12.78
CA GLU A 15 -6.97 -8.96 -12.16
C GLU A 15 -6.10 -9.61 -11.09
N GLY A 16 -4.81 -9.85 -11.40
CA GLY A 16 -3.86 -10.37 -10.42
C GLY A 16 -3.76 -9.46 -9.21
N LEU A 17 -3.70 -8.14 -9.41
CA LEU A 17 -3.65 -7.18 -8.30
C LEU A 17 -4.91 -7.25 -7.42
N ARG A 18 -6.10 -7.33 -8.01
CA ARG A 18 -7.35 -7.47 -7.24
C ARG A 18 -7.35 -8.72 -6.37
N PHE A 19 -6.96 -9.87 -6.92
CA PHE A 19 -6.87 -11.10 -6.11
C PHE A 19 -5.77 -11.04 -5.08
N PHE A 20 -4.64 -10.43 -5.39
CA PHE A 20 -3.56 -10.23 -4.43
C PHE A 20 -4.01 -9.39 -3.22
N LEU A 21 -4.67 -8.25 -3.45
CA LEU A 21 -5.19 -7.39 -2.38
C LEU A 21 -6.24 -8.12 -1.51
N ARG A 22 -7.13 -8.91 -2.13
CA ARG A 22 -8.15 -9.67 -1.40
C ARG A 22 -7.55 -10.85 -0.62
N ASP A 23 -6.78 -11.69 -1.30
CA ASP A 23 -6.42 -13.02 -0.80
C ASP A 23 -5.10 -13.03 -0.03
N LYS A 24 -4.15 -12.17 -0.40
CA LYS A 24 -2.85 -12.06 0.26
C LYS A 24 -2.88 -11.03 1.38
N LEU A 25 -3.39 -9.83 1.08
CA LEU A 25 -3.50 -8.77 2.10
C LEU A 25 -4.75 -8.92 2.97
N GLY A 26 -5.69 -9.80 2.62
CA GLY A 26 -6.87 -10.07 3.43
C GLY A 26 -7.88 -8.92 3.43
N LEU A 27 -7.79 -7.99 2.47
CA LEU A 27 -8.70 -6.85 2.41
C LEU A 27 -10.10 -7.32 2.01
N ARG A 28 -11.09 -6.85 2.75
CA ARG A 28 -12.50 -7.07 2.40
C ARG A 28 -12.83 -6.28 1.16
N ALA A 29 -13.66 -6.85 0.30
CA ALA A 29 -14.05 -6.20 -0.94
C ALA A 29 -15.49 -6.53 -1.31
N ASN A 30 -16.10 -5.60 -2.01
CA ASN A 30 -17.40 -5.75 -2.66
C ASN A 30 -17.18 -5.92 -4.16
N ASP A 31 -17.69 -7.02 -4.72
CA ASP A 31 -17.71 -7.21 -6.19
C ASP A 31 -18.90 -6.44 -6.76
N ILE A 32 -18.62 -5.45 -7.59
CA ILE A 32 -19.65 -4.63 -8.26
C ILE A 32 -20.02 -5.14 -9.66
N GLY A 33 -19.56 -6.35 -10.00
CA GLY A 33 -19.81 -7.03 -11.25
C GLY A 33 -18.52 -7.31 -12.02
N GLN A 34 -18.51 -8.43 -12.75
CA GLN A 34 -17.41 -8.82 -13.66
C GLN A 34 -16.03 -8.92 -12.98
N GLY A 35 -15.97 -9.20 -11.68
CA GLY A 35 -14.72 -9.29 -10.93
C GLY A 35 -14.09 -7.92 -10.63
N TRP A 36 -14.88 -6.84 -10.73
CA TRP A 36 -14.46 -5.51 -10.32
C TRP A 36 -14.65 -5.37 -8.81
N LEU A 37 -13.54 -5.39 -8.07
CA LEU A 37 -13.55 -5.33 -6.62
C LEU A 37 -13.34 -3.90 -6.12
N ILE A 38 -14.20 -3.46 -5.19
CA ILE A 38 -14.01 -2.25 -4.39
C ILE A 38 -13.66 -2.67 -2.97
N PHE A 39 -12.49 -2.25 -2.48
CA PHE A 39 -11.96 -2.68 -1.18
C PHE A 39 -12.44 -1.78 -0.04
N ASP A 40 -12.86 -2.41 1.05
CA ASP A 40 -13.27 -1.74 2.29
C ASP A 40 -12.02 -1.48 3.14
N LEU A 41 -11.46 -0.28 3.03
CA LEU A 41 -10.32 0.14 3.83
C LEU A 41 -10.80 0.69 5.19
N PRO A 42 -10.22 0.23 6.32
CA PRO A 42 -10.73 0.57 7.66
C PRO A 42 -10.43 2.01 8.09
N GLU A 43 -9.23 2.51 7.80
CA GLU A 43 -8.77 3.86 8.12
C GLU A 43 -7.73 4.33 7.09
N ALA A 44 -7.54 5.66 6.96
CA ALA A 44 -6.60 6.26 5.99
C ALA A 44 -5.96 7.53 6.55
N ASP A 45 -4.67 7.72 6.25
CA ASP A 45 -3.91 8.94 6.53
C ASP A 45 -3.58 9.65 5.20
N MET A 46 -3.44 10.97 5.24
CA MET A 46 -2.99 11.76 4.09
C MET A 46 -1.84 12.69 4.51
N GLY A 47 -0.68 12.48 3.88
CA GLY A 47 0.49 13.34 4.00
C GLY A 47 0.77 14.10 2.70
N VAL A 48 1.63 15.10 2.78
CA VAL A 48 2.16 15.83 1.62
C VAL A 48 3.68 15.80 1.70
N HIS A 49 4.31 15.02 0.82
CA HIS A 49 5.75 15.07 0.65
C HIS A 49 6.12 16.18 -0.35
N PRO A 50 7.26 16.87 -0.18
CA PRO A 50 7.83 17.70 -1.23
C PRO A 50 7.99 16.88 -2.52
N ALA A 51 7.71 17.51 -3.66
CA ALA A 51 7.98 16.87 -4.95
C ALA A 51 9.49 16.71 -5.14
N ASP A 52 9.89 15.58 -5.70
CA ASP A 52 11.28 15.28 -6.02
C ASP A 52 11.41 15.08 -7.54
N THR A 53 12.13 15.98 -8.20
CA THR A 53 12.37 15.90 -9.65
C THR A 53 13.44 14.89 -10.02
N SER A 54 14.24 14.43 -9.07
CA SER A 54 15.23 13.36 -9.29
C SER A 54 14.57 11.97 -9.32
N GLY A 55 13.45 11.82 -8.60
CA GLY A 55 12.76 10.53 -8.44
C GLY A 55 13.48 9.56 -7.51
N GLU A 56 14.44 10.04 -6.71
CA GLU A 56 15.23 9.21 -5.80
C GLU A 56 14.50 8.98 -4.46
N GLU A 57 13.90 10.02 -3.89
CA GLU A 57 13.22 9.97 -2.58
C GLU A 57 11.76 10.51 -2.62
N GLY A 58 11.15 10.55 -3.81
CA GLY A 58 9.77 10.98 -3.97
C GLY A 58 9.24 10.91 -5.39
N GLY A 59 8.05 11.46 -5.59
CA GLY A 59 7.38 11.55 -6.89
C GLY A 59 7.47 12.95 -7.50
N LEU A 60 7.20 13.02 -8.81
CA LEU A 60 6.95 14.28 -9.48
C LEU A 60 5.72 14.97 -8.88
N SER A 61 5.66 16.29 -9.00
CA SER A 61 4.49 17.05 -8.55
C SER A 61 3.22 16.54 -9.22
N GLY A 62 2.20 16.19 -8.42
CA GLY A 62 0.95 15.60 -8.88
C GLY A 62 0.91 14.07 -8.86
N THR A 63 2.02 13.38 -8.56
CA THR A 63 2.00 11.94 -8.28
C THR A 63 1.22 11.67 -7.00
N ALA A 64 0.21 10.81 -7.10
CA ALA A 64 -0.46 10.22 -5.93
C ALA A 64 0.23 8.90 -5.58
N ASP A 65 0.63 8.76 -4.33
CA ASP A 65 1.23 7.54 -3.81
C ASP A 65 0.28 6.87 -2.80
N ILE A 66 0.23 5.55 -2.83
CA ILE A 66 -0.68 4.74 -2.00
C ILE A 66 0.16 3.72 -1.24
N SER A 67 0.15 3.85 0.08
CA SER A 67 0.77 2.92 1.01
C SER A 67 -0.28 2.29 1.93
N PHE A 68 0.09 1.16 2.52
CA PHE A 68 -0.65 0.58 3.64
C PHE A 68 0.14 0.80 4.92
N TYR A 69 -0.55 0.89 6.05
CA TYR A 69 0.11 0.89 7.36
C TYR A 69 -0.41 -0.22 8.26
N CYS A 70 0.34 -0.47 9.33
CA CYS A 70 0.00 -1.42 10.38
C CYS A 70 0.49 -0.94 11.74
N GLU A 71 -0.02 -1.55 12.81
CA GLU A 71 0.41 -1.25 14.18
C GLU A 71 1.73 -1.93 14.54
N ASN A 72 1.98 -3.13 13.98
CA ASN A 72 3.20 -3.91 14.18
C ASN A 72 3.72 -4.45 12.84
N ILE A 73 4.77 -3.81 12.32
CA ILE A 73 5.33 -4.13 11.00
C ILE A 73 6.01 -5.50 10.98
N GLN A 74 6.62 -5.94 12.09
CA GLN A 74 7.29 -7.24 12.12
C GLN A 74 6.27 -8.37 11.99
N GLU A 75 5.21 -8.36 12.81
CA GLU A 75 4.14 -9.35 12.76
C GLU A 75 3.43 -9.34 11.40
N THR A 76 3.15 -8.15 10.86
CA THR A 76 2.48 -7.99 9.56
C THR A 76 3.34 -8.54 8.41
N VAL A 77 4.64 -8.26 8.41
CA VAL A 77 5.57 -8.79 7.41
C VAL A 77 5.65 -10.31 7.48
N ASP A 78 5.75 -10.87 8.68
CA ASP A 78 5.83 -12.33 8.85
C ASP A 78 4.53 -13.03 8.42
N GLU A 79 3.36 -12.46 8.74
CA GLU A 79 2.07 -12.94 8.26
C GLU A 79 1.99 -12.90 6.73
N LEU A 80 2.33 -11.77 6.11
CA LEU A 80 2.25 -11.62 4.65
C LEU A 80 3.24 -12.52 3.93
N LYS A 81 4.46 -12.71 4.47
CA LYS A 81 5.43 -13.69 3.98
C LYS A 81 4.87 -15.10 4.04
N SER A 82 4.17 -15.47 5.11
CA SER A 82 3.52 -16.79 5.23
C SER A 82 2.43 -17.02 4.16
N LYS A 83 1.83 -15.94 3.66
CA LYS A 83 0.86 -15.96 2.54
C LYS A 83 1.54 -15.92 1.17
N GLY A 84 2.87 -15.83 1.10
CA GLY A 84 3.65 -15.81 -0.15
C GLY A 84 3.87 -14.42 -0.73
N VAL A 85 3.69 -13.35 0.06
CA VAL A 85 4.07 -11.99 -0.34
C VAL A 85 5.58 -11.85 -0.32
N VAL A 86 6.14 -11.27 -1.39
CA VAL A 86 7.59 -11.03 -1.52
C VAL A 86 7.90 -9.59 -1.15
N PHE A 87 8.83 -9.41 -0.21
CA PHE A 87 9.32 -8.10 0.22
C PHE A 87 10.65 -7.76 -0.46
N ARG A 88 10.87 -6.47 -0.68
CA ARG A 88 12.13 -5.89 -1.13
C ARG A 88 12.83 -5.24 0.05
N GLY A 89 13.97 -5.81 0.43
CA GLY A 89 14.78 -5.31 1.53
C GLY A 89 14.24 -5.70 2.91
N GLU A 90 14.89 -5.15 3.92
CA GLU A 90 14.52 -5.32 5.32
C GLU A 90 13.54 -4.22 5.76
N ILE A 91 13.10 -4.27 7.01
CA ILE A 91 12.38 -3.17 7.64
C ILE A 91 13.40 -2.08 8.01
N GLU A 92 13.16 -0.87 7.54
CA GLU A 92 14.05 0.28 7.73
C GLU A 92 13.41 1.33 8.62
N ASP A 93 14.23 2.05 9.39
CA ASP A 93 13.79 3.17 10.22
C ASP A 93 13.96 4.49 9.46
N HIS A 94 12.85 5.10 9.07
CA HIS A 94 12.82 6.35 8.29
C HIS A 94 12.56 7.58 9.17
N GLY A 95 12.66 7.43 10.50
CA GLY A 95 12.43 8.51 11.47
C GLY A 95 10.95 8.78 11.76
N TYR A 96 10.11 8.91 10.71
CA TYR A 96 8.65 9.07 10.85
C TYR A 96 7.92 7.74 11.08
N GLY A 97 8.56 6.63 10.74
CA GLY A 97 7.98 5.29 10.78
C GLY A 97 9.00 4.21 10.44
N PHE A 98 8.62 2.96 10.67
CA PHE A 98 9.32 1.81 10.10
C PHE A 98 8.71 1.49 8.74
N VAL A 99 9.54 1.22 7.73
CA VAL A 99 9.13 1.12 6.34
C VAL A 99 9.71 -0.14 5.70
N THR A 100 8.90 -0.80 4.88
CA THR A 100 9.37 -1.81 3.93
C THR A 100 8.47 -1.79 2.69
N HIS A 101 8.84 -2.53 1.66
CA HIS A 101 8.11 -2.57 0.39
C HIS A 101 7.85 -4.01 -0.04
N PHE A 102 6.66 -4.28 -0.57
CA PHE A 102 6.33 -5.59 -1.13
C PHE A 102 5.98 -5.50 -2.61
N LYS A 103 6.30 -6.57 -3.35
CA LYS A 103 6.02 -6.68 -4.78
C LYS A 103 4.54 -6.95 -5.00
N ALA A 104 3.93 -6.20 -5.91
CA ALA A 104 2.55 -6.34 -6.33
C ALA A 104 2.45 -6.84 -7.79
N PRO A 105 1.36 -7.52 -8.17
CA PRO A 105 1.07 -7.80 -9.57
C PRO A 105 0.97 -6.52 -10.39
N GLY A 106 1.62 -6.50 -11.56
CA GLY A 106 1.88 -5.29 -12.35
C GLY A 106 3.33 -4.79 -12.27
N ASP A 107 4.19 -5.54 -11.56
CA ASP A 107 5.64 -5.31 -11.46
C ASP A 107 6.05 -3.98 -10.81
N PHE A 108 5.31 -3.60 -9.76
CA PHE A 108 5.65 -2.45 -8.92
C PHE A 108 5.69 -2.85 -7.44
N TYR A 109 6.15 -1.92 -6.61
CA TYR A 109 6.25 -2.09 -5.16
C TYR A 109 5.25 -1.19 -4.46
N ILE A 110 4.64 -1.71 -3.39
CA ILE A 110 3.76 -0.95 -2.50
C ILE A 110 4.44 -0.86 -1.14
N GLN A 111 4.43 0.34 -0.56
CA GLN A 111 4.95 0.57 0.77
C GLN A 111 4.01 -0.01 1.84
N LEU A 112 4.60 -0.74 2.80
CA LEU A 112 4.01 -1.04 4.10
C LEU A 112 4.79 -0.27 5.16
N TYR A 113 4.11 0.50 6.00
CA TYR A 113 4.80 1.21 7.08
C TYR A 113 4.09 1.10 8.43
N GLN A 114 4.85 1.28 9.52
CA GLN A 114 4.31 1.47 10.86
C GLN A 114 4.64 2.89 11.31
N PRO A 115 3.63 3.75 11.54
CA PRO A 115 3.86 5.11 12.00
C PRO A 115 4.48 5.13 13.40
N LYS A 116 5.40 6.07 13.64
CA LYS A 116 5.94 6.39 14.97
C LYS A 116 5.25 7.59 15.63
N TYR A 117 4.39 8.27 14.89
CA TYR A 117 3.54 9.34 15.40
C TYR A 117 2.24 8.77 15.98
N LYS A 118 1.64 9.52 16.91
CA LYS A 118 0.34 9.16 17.47
C LYS A 118 -0.75 9.51 16.46
N LYS A 119 -1.64 8.55 16.18
CA LYS A 119 -2.89 8.76 15.47
C LYS A 119 -3.96 9.37 16.37
#